data_AF-A0A844M3J5-F1
#
_entry.id   AF-A0A844M3J5-F1
#
_cell.length_a   1.000
_cell.length_b   1.000
_cell.length_c   1.000
_cell.angle_alpha   90.00
_cell.angle_beta   90.00
_cell.angle_gamma   90.00
#
_symmetry.space_group_name_H-M   'P 1'
#
loop_
_entity.id
_entity.type
_entity.pdbx_description
1 polymer ?
#
loop_
_entity_poly.entity_id
_entity_poly.type
_entity_poly.pdbx_seq_one_letter_code
_entity_poly.pdbx_strand_id
1 'polypeptide(L)'
;DLIILAYGSNDALFKGFEKQKFKNNLKKWISILKTYNKNAVIMLISPPTVVQKQGKNYKLAPDFFTIRKALYEVAKEEKTLIFDMHQFM
;
A
#
# COMPACT_ATOMS: atom_id res chain seq x y z
N ASP A 1 -7.76 18.74 4.46
CA ASP A 1 -8.04 18.64 3.02
C ASP A 1 -7.47 17.39 2.36
N LEU A 2 -6.23 17.00 2.64
CA LEU A 2 -5.61 15.78 2.11
C LEU A 2 -5.15 14.85 3.23
N ILE A 3 -5.42 13.56 3.09
CA ILE A 3 -4.87 12.48 3.93
C ILE A 3 -3.99 11.60 3.05
N ILE A 4 -2.76 11.35 3.49
CA ILE A 4 -1.79 10.52 2.78
C ILE A 4 -1.54 9.25 3.59
N LEU A 5 -1.73 8.08 2.95
CA LEU A 5 -1.44 6.77 3.54
C LEU A 5 -0.26 6.15 2.79
N ALA A 6 0.92 6.15 3.41
CA ALA A 6 2.16 5.63 2.83
C ALA A 6 2.63 4.38 3.58
N TYR A 7 2.11 3.23 3.16
CA TYR A 7 2.37 1.92 3.79
C TYR A 7 2.65 0.85 2.72
N GLY A 8 3.12 -0.32 3.14
CA GLY A 8 3.39 -1.46 2.26
C GLY A 8 4.82 -1.99 2.30
N SER A 9 5.81 -1.19 2.74
CA SER A 9 7.20 -1.64 2.74
C SER A 9 7.45 -2.76 3.76
N ASN A 10 6.94 -2.59 4.98
CA ASN A 10 7.04 -3.61 6.03
C ASN A 10 6.17 -4.83 5.70
N ASP A 11 5.00 -4.61 5.12
CA ASP A 11 4.11 -5.67 4.65
C ASP A 11 4.81 -6.56 3.62
N ALA A 12 5.65 -5.99 2.74
CA ALA A 12 6.36 -6.73 1.69
C ALA A 12 7.45 -7.65 2.25
N LEU A 13 7.97 -7.34 3.43
CA LEU A 13 8.97 -8.13 4.14
C LEU A 13 8.34 -9.14 5.11
N PHE A 14 7.04 -9.00 5.40
CA PHE A 14 6.34 -9.86 6.35
C PHE A 14 6.04 -11.23 5.74
N LYS A 15 6.47 -12.31 6.42
CA LYS A 15 6.14 -13.67 6.01
C LYS A 15 4.68 -13.96 6.34
N GLY A 16 3.92 -14.41 5.34
CA GLY A 16 2.49 -14.71 5.49
C GLY A 16 1.59 -13.54 5.18
N PHE A 17 1.98 -12.68 4.22
CA PHE A 17 1.12 -11.62 3.73
C PHE A 17 -0.20 -12.19 3.16
N GLU A 18 -1.32 -11.76 3.74
CA GLU A 18 -2.66 -12.14 3.32
C GLU A 18 -3.31 -11.00 2.53
N LYS A 19 -3.20 -11.04 1.19
CA LYS A 19 -3.68 -9.97 0.30
C LYS A 19 -5.10 -9.48 0.63
N GLN A 20 -6.05 -10.39 0.80
CA GLN A 20 -7.45 -10.01 1.01
C GLN A 20 -7.68 -9.36 2.38
N LYS A 21 -6.98 -9.84 3.41
CA LYS A 21 -7.02 -9.26 4.75
C LYS A 21 -6.43 -7.85 4.76
N PHE A 22 -5.30 -7.66 4.08
CA PHE A 22 -4.69 -6.34 3.87
C PHE A 22 -5.67 -5.37 3.20
N LYS A 23 -6.28 -5.77 2.07
CA LYS A 23 -7.29 -4.95 1.38
C LYS A 23 -8.46 -4.59 2.29
N ASN A 24 -9.05 -5.57 2.98
CA ASN A 24 -10.21 -5.36 3.85
C ASN A 24 -9.88 -4.40 5.01
N ASN A 25 -8.70 -4.55 5.62
CA ASN A 25 -8.25 -3.67 6.69
C ASN A 25 -8.04 -2.23 6.19
N LEU A 26 -7.38 -2.06 5.05
CA LEU A 26 -7.14 -0.73 4.48
C LEU A 26 -8.44 -0.03 4.09
N LYS A 27 -9.39 -0.74 3.47
CA LYS A 27 -10.72 -0.21 3.16
C LYS A 27 -11.49 0.19 4.40
N LYS A 28 -11.47 -0.65 5.45
CA LYS A 28 -12.09 -0.34 6.74
C LYS A 28 -11.48 0.94 7.32
N TRP A 29 -10.17 1.09 7.24
CA TRP A 29 -9.50 2.30 7.73
C TRP A 29 -9.87 3.54 6.92
N ILE A 30 -9.88 3.46 5.59
CA ILE A 30 -10.35 4.54 4.70
C ILE A 30 -11.79 4.95 5.06
N SER A 31 -12.68 3.98 5.26
CA SER A 31 -14.07 4.24 5.68
C SER A 31 -14.14 5.01 7.00
N ILE A 32 -13.36 4.59 8.01
CA ILE A 32 -13.25 5.29 9.30
C ILE A 32 -12.71 6.72 9.10
N LEU A 33 -11.66 6.92 8.30
CA LEU A 33 -11.12 8.25 8.05
C LEU A 33 -12.16 9.19 7.40
N LYS A 34 -12.97 8.66 6.48
CA LYS A 34 -14.08 9.40 5.85
C LYS A 34 -15.21 9.74 6.83
N THR A 35 -15.39 9.02 7.95
CA THR A 35 -16.38 9.42 8.96
C THR A 35 -15.94 10.65 9.75
N TYR A 36 -14.63 10.81 10.00
CA TYR A 36 -14.07 11.96 10.69
C TYR A 36 -13.93 13.19 9.79
N ASN A 37 -13.59 13.01 8.52
CA ASN A 37 -13.57 14.10 7.54
C ASN A 37 -14.07 13.62 6.18
N LYS A 38 -15.35 13.88 5.90
CA LYS A 38 -16.01 13.51 4.64
C LYS A 38 -15.45 14.23 3.41
N ASN A 39 -14.83 15.39 3.61
CA ASN A 39 -14.34 16.24 2.52
C ASN A 39 -12.86 16.01 2.21
N ALA A 40 -12.16 15.19 3.01
CA ALA A 40 -10.76 14.91 2.78
C ALA A 40 -10.57 14.08 1.51
N VAL A 41 -9.69 14.55 0.62
CA VAL A 41 -9.11 13.73 -0.44
C VAL A 41 -8.16 12.73 0.22
N ILE A 42 -8.18 11.48 -0.23
CA ILE A 42 -7.26 10.44 0.26
C ILE A 42 -6.34 10.03 -0.88
N MET A 43 -5.04 9.96 -0.57
CA MET A 43 -4.01 9.46 -1.48
C MET A 43 -3.28 8.28 -0.83
N LEU A 44 -3.20 7.17 -1.55
CA LEU A 44 -2.33 6.04 -1.20
C LEU A 44 -0.97 6.24 -1.87
N ILE A 45 0.11 6.01 -1.13
CA ILE A 45 1.46 5.97 -1.69
C ILE A 45 1.92 4.51 -1.67
N SER A 46 2.20 3.95 -2.86
CA SER A 46 2.76 2.60 -2.97
C SER A 46 4.17 2.55 -2.35
N PRO A 47 4.64 1.39 -1.86
CA PRO A 47 6.00 1.31 -1.38
C PRO A 47 7.01 1.51 -2.52
N PRO A 48 8.18 2.13 -2.25
CA PRO A 48 9.32 2.08 -3.15
C PRO A 48 9.76 0.62 -3.39
N THR A 49 10.62 0.37 -4.38
CA THR A 49 11.21 -0.96 -4.60
C THR A 49 11.81 -1.51 -3.29
N VAL A 50 11.24 -2.58 -2.75
CA VAL A 50 11.69 -3.19 -1.49
C VAL A 50 12.58 -4.39 -1.80
N VAL A 51 13.81 -4.36 -1.30
CA VAL A 51 14.76 -5.47 -1.42
C VAL A 51 15.21 -5.94 -0.05
N GLN A 52 15.51 -7.24 0.07
CA GLN A 52 16.09 -7.86 1.24
C GLN A 52 17.47 -8.41 0.91
N LYS A 53 18.42 -8.20 1.81
CA LYS A 53 19.77 -8.78 1.70
C LYS A 53 19.69 -10.29 1.94
N GLN A 54 20.18 -11.06 0.98
CA GLN A 54 20.34 -12.52 1.07
C GLN A 54 21.78 -12.88 0.73
N GLY A 55 22.60 -13.06 1.78
CA GLY A 55 24.05 -13.25 1.64
C GLY A 55 24.73 -11.99 1.09
N LYS A 56 25.41 -12.13 -0.05
CA LYS A 56 26.06 -11.01 -0.77
C LYS A 56 25.15 -10.27 -1.76
N ASN A 57 23.95 -10.80 -2.02
CA ASN A 57 23.04 -10.29 -3.03
C ASN A 57 21.83 -9.60 -2.38
N TYR A 58 21.21 -8.68 -3.12
CA TYR A 58 19.90 -8.12 -2.79
C TYR A 58 18.85 -8.79 -3.67
N LYS A 59 17.77 -9.28 -3.06
CA LYS A 59 16.62 -9.83 -3.79
C LYS A 59 15.38 -9.01 -3.49
N LEU A 60 14.49 -8.91 -4.47
CA LEU A 60 13.19 -8.28 -4.29
C LEU A 60 12.43 -8.96 -3.14
N ALA A 61 11.73 -8.17 -2.33
CA ALA A 61 10.84 -8.69 -1.30
C ALA A 61 9.72 -9.53 -1.97
N PRO A 62 9.39 -10.72 -1.44
CA PRO A 62 8.56 -11.70 -2.13
C PRO A 62 7.16 -11.18 -2.48
N ASP A 63 6.56 -10.38 -1.60
CA ASP A 63 5.21 -9.86 -1.76
C ASP A 63 5.14 -8.43 -2.32
N PHE A 64 6.28 -7.87 -2.76
CA PHE A 64 6.35 -6.49 -3.24
C PHE A 64 5.31 -6.18 -4.32
N PHE A 65 5.28 -6.96 -5.41
CA PHE A 65 4.32 -6.75 -6.49
C PHE A 65 2.88 -7.07 -6.07
N THR A 66 2.69 -8.00 -5.15
CA THR A 66 1.37 -8.35 -4.60
C THR A 66 0.78 -7.16 -3.83
N ILE A 67 1.58 -6.50 -2.99
CA ILE A 67 1.15 -5.33 -2.21
C ILE A 67 0.93 -4.12 -3.11
N ARG A 68 1.84 -3.86 -4.04
CA ARG A 68 1.67 -2.79 -5.04
C ARG A 68 0.34 -2.98 -5.77
N LYS A 69 0.05 -4.17 -6.27
CA LYS A 69 -1.23 -4.49 -6.92
C LYS A 69 -2.42 -4.32 -5.98
N ALA A 70 -2.31 -4.74 -4.72
CA ALA A 70 -3.38 -4.58 -3.74
C ALA A 70 -3.72 -3.11 -3.47
N LEU A 71 -2.71 -2.24 -3.39
CA LEU A 71 -2.90 -0.79 -3.24
C LEU A 71 -3.60 -0.18 -4.46
N TYR A 72 -3.23 -0.57 -5.68
CA TYR A 72 -3.94 -0.15 -6.90
C TYR A 72 -5.41 -0.59 -6.89
N GLU A 73 -5.67 -1.84 -6.51
CA GLU A 73 -7.04 -2.36 -6.40
C GLU A 73 -7.85 -1.57 -5.36
N VAL A 74 -7.30 -1.31 -4.17
CA VAL A 74 -7.98 -0.52 -3.13
C VAL A 74 -8.22 0.91 -3.61
N ALA A 75 -7.23 1.55 -4.25
CA ALA A 75 -7.39 2.91 -4.75
C ALA A 75 -8.54 3.02 -5.76
N LYS A 76 -8.64 2.05 -6.67
CA LYS A 76 -9.74 1.96 -7.63
C LYS A 76 -11.08 1.71 -6.95
N GLU A 77 -11.14 0.75 -6.02
CA GLU A 77 -12.36 0.34 -5.33
C GLU A 77 -12.91 1.46 -4.41
N GLU A 78 -12.03 2.17 -3.70
CA GLU A 78 -12.40 3.22 -2.74
C GLU A 78 -12.38 4.64 -3.33
N LYS A 79 -12.09 4.76 -4.63
CA LYS A 79 -11.97 6.01 -5.40
C LYS A 79 -11.00 7.00 -4.74
N THR A 80 -9.82 6.52 -4.33
CA THR A 80 -8.74 7.36 -3.81
C THR A 80 -7.72 7.66 -4.89
N LEU A 81 -6.90 8.69 -4.67
CA LEU A 81 -5.69 8.88 -5.47
C LEU A 81 -4.68 7.78 -5.15
N ILE A 82 -3.81 7.46 -6.10
CA ILE A 82 -2.63 6.63 -5.86
C ILE A 82 -1.40 7.28 -6.49
N PHE A 83 -0.33 7.37 -5.71
CA PHE A 83 0.99 7.74 -6.17
C PHE A 83 1.89 6.50 -6.11
N ASP A 84 2.50 6.14 -7.23
CA ASP A 84 3.32 4.94 -7.31
C ASP A 84 4.81 5.25 -7.16
N MET A 85 5.35 5.04 -5.95
CA MET A 85 6.77 5.28 -5.67
C MET A 85 7.70 4.39 -6.48
N HIS A 86 7.27 3.18 -6.84
CA HIS A 86 8.08 2.28 -7.65
C HIS A 86 8.23 2.77 -9.09
N GLN A 87 7.19 3.40 -9.66
CA GLN A 87 7.28 3.97 -11.00
C GLN A 87 7.98 5.34 -11.01
N PHE A 88 7.97 6.04 -9.89
CA PHE A 88 8.58 7.35 -9.77
C PHE A 88 10.12 7.30 -9.68
N MET A 89 10.68 6.25 -9.08
CA MET A 89 12.12 6.06 -8.89
C MET A 89 12.73 5.17 -9.98
#